data_AF-A0A0L6CKJ9-F1
#
_entry.id   AF-A0A0L6CKJ9-F1
#
_cell.length_a   1.000
_cell.length_b   1.000
_cell.length_c   1.000
_cell.angle_alpha   90.00
_cell.angle_beta   90.00
_cell.angle_gamma   90.00
#
_symmetry.space_group_name_H-M   'P 1'
#
loop_
_entity.id
_entity.type
_entity.pdbx_description
1 polymer ?
#
loop_
_entity_poly.entity_id
_entity_poly.type
_entity_poly.pdbx_seq_one_letter_code
_entity_poly.pdbx_strand_id
1 'polypeptide(L)'
;MTRQPTPAPLAGPPRPRPALLIGLAVLLALVAVILWQRSRQPAPPDRMVSTTVTDERPDGDRTRLTLRYRDGGSEHTATHEVSTAAYVAQGRTAWLCVDPDGETRVRLPMDPLC
;
A
#
# COMPACT_ATOMS: atom_id res chain seq x y z
N MET A 1 10.55 -11.93 79.58
CA MET A 1 11.51 -11.34 78.62
C MET A 1 10.98 -11.58 77.22
N THR A 2 10.33 -10.58 76.62
CA THR A 2 9.65 -10.67 75.33
C THR A 2 10.61 -10.20 74.24
N ARG A 3 11.01 -11.08 73.31
CA ARG A 3 11.84 -10.71 72.16
C ARG A 3 10.96 -10.08 71.08
N GLN A 4 11.24 -8.83 70.71
CA GLN A 4 10.66 -8.19 69.53
C GLN A 4 11.23 -8.85 68.25
N PRO A 5 10.39 -9.11 67.23
CA PRO A 5 10.87 -9.54 65.91
C PRO A 5 11.46 -8.34 65.16
N THR A 6 12.69 -8.52 64.67
CA THR A 6 13.40 -7.56 63.81
C THR A 6 12.64 -7.35 62.49
N PRO A 7 12.39 -6.12 62.02
CA PRO A 7 11.76 -5.90 60.72
C PRO A 7 12.71 -6.28 59.58
N ALA A 8 12.20 -7.04 58.62
CA ALA A 8 12.94 -7.38 57.39
C ALA A 8 13.20 -6.11 56.56
N PRO A 9 14.37 -5.97 55.92
CA PRO A 9 14.65 -4.84 55.05
C PRO A 9 13.70 -4.87 53.85
N LEU A 10 12.99 -3.76 53.65
CA LEU A 10 12.20 -3.49 52.45
C LEU A 10 13.11 -3.60 51.22
N ALA A 11 12.90 -4.63 50.41
CA ALA A 11 13.56 -4.78 49.12
C ALA A 11 13.21 -3.56 48.25
N GLY A 12 14.18 -2.66 48.06
CA GLY A 12 14.03 -1.52 47.18
C GLY A 12 13.72 -1.99 45.75
N PRO A 13 12.99 -1.18 44.95
CA PRO A 13 12.62 -1.57 43.59
C PRO A 13 13.88 -1.90 42.78
N PRO A 14 13.87 -2.99 41.99
CA PRO A 14 15.03 -3.37 41.20
C PRO A 14 15.34 -2.23 40.24
N ARG A 15 16.50 -1.56 40.45
CA ARG A 15 16.98 -0.55 39.52
C ARG A 15 17.24 -1.23 38.18
N PRO A 16 16.63 -0.78 37.07
CA PRO A 16 16.87 -1.38 35.78
C PRO A 16 18.37 -1.26 35.49
N ARG A 17 19.00 -2.41 35.23
CA ARG A 17 20.43 -2.46 34.92
C ARG A 17 20.66 -1.60 33.66
N PRO A 18 21.63 -0.68 33.65
CA PRO A 18 21.84 0.26 32.54
C PRO A 18 22.02 -0.46 31.20
N ALA A 19 22.62 -1.66 31.21
CA ALA A 19 22.75 -2.52 30.03
C ALA A 19 21.40 -2.89 29.37
N LEU A 20 20.34 -3.07 30.17
CA LEU A 20 19.01 -3.44 29.68
C LEU A 20 18.31 -2.25 29.03
N LEU A 21 18.52 -1.03 29.57
CA LEU A 21 18.04 0.21 28.96
C LEU A 21 18.76 0.53 27.65
N ILE A 22 20.08 0.31 27.60
CA ILE A 22 20.88 0.47 26.37
C ILE A 22 20.41 -0.52 25.31
N GLY A 23 20.21 -1.79 25.66
CA GLY A 23 19.70 -2.80 24.74
C GLY A 23 18.33 -2.44 24.16
N LEU A 24 17.40 -1.97 24.99
CA LEU A 24 16.07 -1.53 24.54
C LEU A 24 16.16 -0.31 23.60
N ALA A 25 17.01 0.67 23.94
CA ALA A 25 17.18 1.86 23.12
C ALA A 25 17.75 1.52 21.73
N VAL A 26 18.74 0.62 21.66
CA VAL A 26 19.30 0.13 20.39
C VAL A 26 18.23 -0.60 19.57
N LEU A 27 17.39 -1.41 20.22
CA LEU A 27 16.33 -2.15 19.54
C LEU A 27 15.24 -1.21 18.97
N LEU A 28 14.84 -0.20 19.74
CA LEU A 28 13.91 0.83 19.27
C LEU A 28 14.50 1.65 18.12
N ALA A 29 15.79 2.01 18.21
CA ALA A 29 16.48 2.72 17.12
C ALA A 29 16.53 1.87 15.84
N LEU A 30 16.82 0.57 15.95
CA LEU A 30 16.79 -0.35 14.81
C LEU A 30 15.39 -0.45 14.19
N VAL A 31 14.34 -0.61 14.99
CA VAL A 31 12.96 -0.65 14.49
C VAL A 31 12.59 0.66 13.79
N ALA A 32 12.93 1.81 14.40
CA ALA A 32 12.67 3.11 13.79
C ALA A 32 13.39 3.28 12.45
N VAL A 33 14.66 2.84 12.35
CA VAL A 33 15.43 2.86 11.08
C VAL A 33 14.79 1.95 10.04
N ILE A 34 14.36 0.75 10.41
CA ILE A 34 13.71 -0.19 9.48
C ILE A 34 12.40 0.39 8.96
N LEU A 35 11.57 0.96 9.84
CA LEU A 35 10.30 1.58 9.44
C LEU A 35 10.54 2.81 8.55
N TRP A 36 11.55 3.62 8.87
CA TRP A 36 11.93 4.77 8.06
C TRP A 36 12.52 4.38 6.70
N GLN A 37 13.26 3.27 6.62
CA GLN A 37 13.72 2.75 5.34
C GLN A 37 12.56 2.23 4.50
N ARG A 38 11.59 1.53 5.11
CA ARG A 38 10.39 1.06 4.40
C ARG A 38 9.53 2.22 3.89
N SER A 39 9.36 3.29 4.66
CA SER A 39 8.62 4.46 4.21
C SER A 39 9.33 5.26 3.11
N ARG A 40 10.62 4.99 2.89
CA ARG A 40 11.42 5.57 1.79
C ARG A 40 11.51 4.66 0.57
N GLN A 41 10.99 3.44 0.61
CA GLN A 41 10.93 2.63 -0.60
C GLN A 41 9.91 3.29 -1.54
N PRO A 42 10.28 3.55 -2.80
CA PRO A 42 9.32 3.99 -3.80
C PRO A 42 8.18 2.98 -3.83
N ALA A 43 6.93 3.45 -3.94
CA ALA A 43 5.81 2.55 -4.19
C ALA A 43 6.18 1.62 -5.36
N PRO A 44 5.88 0.31 -5.26
CA PRO A 44 6.14 -0.59 -6.37
C PRO A 44 5.50 -0.01 -7.65
N PRO A 45 6.16 -0.13 -8.81
CA PRO A 45 5.66 0.49 -10.03
C PRO A 45 4.28 -0.07 -10.38
N ASP A 46 3.42 0.80 -10.91
CA ASP A 46 2.11 0.43 -11.41
C ASP A 46 2.24 -0.71 -12.43
N ARG A 47 1.45 -1.76 -12.25
CA ARG A 47 1.48 -2.92 -13.13
C ARG A 47 0.48 -2.71 -14.26
N MET A 48 0.94 -2.78 -15.51
CA MET A 48 0.07 -2.75 -16.66
C MET A 48 -0.56 -4.12 -16.89
N VAL A 49 -1.90 -4.17 -16.95
CA VAL A 49 -2.65 -5.40 -17.22
C VAL A 49 -3.45 -5.26 -18.51
N SER A 50 -3.48 -6.34 -19.29
CA SER A 50 -4.35 -6.42 -20.46
C SER A 50 -5.80 -6.49 -20.02
N THR A 51 -6.67 -5.74 -20.68
CA THR A 51 -8.09 -5.68 -20.35
C THR A 51 -8.96 -5.99 -21.55
N THR A 52 -10.16 -6.48 -21.28
CA THR A 52 -11.23 -6.62 -22.28
C THR A 52 -12.35 -5.64 -21.93
N VAL A 53 -12.74 -4.79 -22.87
CA VAL A 53 -13.92 -3.92 -22.71
C VAL A 53 -15.17 -4.80 -22.77
N THR A 54 -15.95 -4.83 -21.69
CA THR A 54 -17.20 -5.62 -21.60
C THR A 54 -18.44 -4.78 -21.77
N ASP A 55 -18.38 -3.48 -21.44
CA ASP A 55 -19.47 -2.53 -21.68
C ASP A 55 -18.87 -1.17 -22.06
N GLU A 56 -19.51 -0.50 -23.01
CA GLU A 56 -19.12 0.82 -23.50
C GLU A 56 -20.37 1.70 -23.54
N ARG A 57 -20.37 2.80 -22.76
CA ARG A 57 -21.46 3.78 -22.75
C ARG A 57 -20.92 5.18 -23.03
N PRO A 58 -21.13 5.72 -24.23
CA PRO A 58 -20.83 7.12 -24.51
C PRO A 58 -21.81 8.04 -23.75
N ASP A 59 -21.26 9.10 -23.16
CA ASP A 59 -21.95 10.15 -22.42
C ASP A 59 -21.33 11.52 -22.78
N GLY A 60 -21.76 12.06 -23.92
CA GLY A 60 -21.18 13.27 -24.50
C GLY A 60 -19.69 13.11 -24.84
N ASP A 61 -18.86 13.97 -24.25
CA ASP A 61 -17.41 14.00 -24.48
C ASP A 61 -16.64 12.90 -23.73
N ARG A 62 -17.34 12.13 -22.88
CA ARG A 62 -16.79 11.02 -22.12
C ARG A 62 -17.40 9.69 -22.57
N THR A 63 -16.60 8.63 -22.52
CA THR A 63 -17.08 7.26 -22.66
C THR A 63 -16.80 6.53 -21.36
N ARG A 64 -17.84 5.97 -20.75
CA ARG A 64 -17.72 5.06 -19.63
C ARG A 64 -17.40 3.65 -20.15
N LEU A 65 -16.27 3.12 -19.74
CA LEU A 65 -15.78 1.79 -20.10
C LEU A 65 -15.83 0.88 -18.89
N THR A 66 -16.47 -0.27 -19.04
CA THR A 66 -16.34 -1.38 -18.09
C THR A 66 -15.30 -2.34 -18.63
N LEU A 67 -14.24 -2.56 -17.86
CA LEU A 67 -13.05 -3.28 -18.26
C LEU A 67 -12.88 -4.49 -17.36
N ARG A 68 -12.80 -5.67 -17.97
CA ARG A 68 -12.50 -6.92 -17.30
C ARG A 68 -11.02 -7.22 -17.43
N TYR A 69 -10.37 -7.57 -16.33
CA TYR A 69 -8.94 -7.80 -16.27
C TYR A 69 -8.60 -8.94 -15.31
N ARG A 70 -7.40 -9.49 -15.45
CA ARG A 70 -6.89 -10.53 -14.55
C ARG A 70 -5.66 -9.99 -13.83
N ASP A 71 -5.70 -10.02 -12.50
CA ASP A 71 -4.55 -9.72 -11.64
C ASP A 71 -4.42 -10.81 -10.57
N GLY A 72 -3.19 -11.22 -10.25
CA GLY A 72 -2.93 -12.24 -9.24
C GLY A 72 -3.61 -13.60 -9.46
N GLY A 73 -4.07 -13.90 -10.69
CA GLY A 73 -4.82 -15.13 -11.00
C GLY A 73 -6.34 -15.02 -10.80
N SER A 74 -6.84 -13.89 -10.31
CA SER A 74 -8.27 -13.61 -10.14
C SER A 74 -8.77 -12.66 -11.23
N GLU A 75 -10.05 -12.79 -11.57
CA GLU A 75 -10.71 -11.93 -12.55
C GLU A 75 -11.43 -10.79 -11.83
N HIS A 76 -11.23 -9.58 -12.33
CA HIS A 76 -11.75 -8.34 -11.76
C HIS A 76 -12.40 -7.49 -12.85
N THR A 77 -13.24 -6.57 -12.41
CA THR A 77 -13.90 -5.60 -13.29
C THR A 77 -13.73 -4.21 -12.71
N ALA A 78 -13.35 -3.24 -13.54
CA ALA A 78 -13.25 -1.84 -13.18
C ALA A 78 -14.04 -0.99 -14.18
N THR A 79 -14.62 0.10 -13.70
CA THR A 79 -15.34 1.07 -14.55
C THR A 79 -14.60 2.39 -14.54
N HIS A 80 -14.26 2.90 -15.73
CA HIS A 80 -13.49 4.13 -15.90
C HIS A 80 -14.10 5.02 -16.97
N GLU A 81 -13.87 6.32 -16.87
CA GLU A 81 -14.30 7.29 -17.87
C GLU A 81 -13.10 7.81 -18.67
N VAL A 82 -13.20 7.73 -20.00
CA VAL A 82 -12.20 8.24 -20.94
C VAL A 82 -12.76 9.37 -21.77
N SER A 83 -11.90 10.18 -22.39
CA SER A 83 -12.34 11.06 -23.47
C SER A 83 -12.83 10.22 -24.65
N THR A 84 -14.06 10.45 -25.11
CA THR A 84 -14.65 9.78 -26.27
C THR A 84 -13.76 9.98 -27.50
N ALA A 85 -13.33 11.21 -27.74
CA ALA A 85 -12.50 11.56 -28.90
C ALA A 85 -11.15 10.84 -28.88
N ALA A 86 -10.46 10.83 -27.73
CA ALA A 86 -9.17 10.16 -27.60
C ALA A 86 -9.29 8.64 -27.75
N TYR A 87 -10.30 8.03 -27.12
CA TYR A 87 -10.54 6.59 -27.19
C TYR A 87 -10.87 6.13 -28.61
N VAL A 88 -11.74 6.86 -29.33
CA VAL A 88 -12.06 6.56 -30.72
C VAL A 88 -10.86 6.79 -31.65
N ALA A 89 -10.15 7.90 -31.50
CA ALA A 89 -8.97 8.22 -32.32
C ALA A 89 -7.84 7.19 -32.16
N GLN A 90 -7.74 6.55 -31.00
CA GLN A 90 -6.75 5.53 -30.69
C GLN A 90 -7.25 4.10 -30.93
N GLY A 91 -8.31 3.94 -31.74
CA GLY A 91 -8.77 2.63 -32.19
C GLY A 91 -9.52 1.82 -31.13
N ARG A 92 -10.18 2.50 -30.17
CA ARG A 92 -11.01 1.87 -29.12
C ARG A 92 -10.25 0.84 -28.29
N THR A 93 -8.98 1.12 -28.04
CA THR A 93 -8.11 0.30 -27.19
C THR A 93 -7.91 0.99 -25.85
N ALA A 94 -8.03 0.24 -24.77
CA ALA A 94 -7.75 0.69 -23.42
C ALA A 94 -7.03 -0.41 -22.64
N TRP A 95 -6.12 0.00 -21.77
CA TRP A 95 -5.41 -0.84 -20.79
C TRP A 95 -5.67 -0.33 -19.38
N LEU A 96 -5.30 -1.12 -18.37
CA LEU A 96 -5.32 -0.69 -16.97
C LEU A 96 -3.90 -0.63 -16.41
N CYS A 97 -3.59 0.44 -15.70
CA CYS A 97 -2.55 0.47 -14.69
C CYS A 97 -3.17 0.08 -13.35
N VAL A 98 -2.56 -0.86 -12.64
CA VAL A 98 -2.97 -1.30 -11.29
C VAL A 98 -1.86 -0.91 -10.31
N ASP A 99 -2.19 -0.03 -9.38
CA ASP A 99 -1.30 0.36 -8.28
C ASP A 99 -1.14 -0.81 -7.29
N PRO A 100 -0.01 -0.89 -6.57
CA PRO A 100 0.18 -1.79 -5.42
C PRO A 100 -0.99 -1.89 -4.43
N ASP A 101 -1.71 -0.79 -4.20
CA ASP A 101 -2.85 -0.69 -3.28
C ASP A 101 -4.17 -1.18 -3.93
N GLY A 102 -4.11 -1.62 -5.20
CA GLY A 102 -5.25 -2.12 -5.96
C GLY A 102 -6.10 -1.02 -6.60
N GLU A 103 -5.69 0.25 -6.49
CA GLU A 103 -6.28 1.32 -7.28
C GLU A 103 -6.00 1.09 -8.77
N THR A 104 -6.96 1.46 -9.61
CA THR A 104 -6.84 1.24 -11.05
C THR A 104 -6.98 2.55 -11.79
N ARG A 105 -6.18 2.71 -12.84
CA ARG A 105 -6.29 3.84 -13.77
C ARG A 105 -6.32 3.31 -15.18
N VAL A 106 -7.24 3.84 -15.97
CA VAL A 106 -7.30 3.55 -17.39
C VAL A 106 -6.14 4.24 -18.10
N ARG A 107 -5.62 3.56 -19.12
CA ARG A 107 -4.57 4.07 -19.97
C ARG A 107 -4.92 3.83 -21.43
N LEU A 108 -4.92 4.89 -22.23
CA LEU A 108 -5.01 4.80 -23.68
C LEU A 108 -3.61 4.63 -24.31
N PRO A 109 -3.50 4.09 -25.54
CA PRO A 109 -2.22 3.87 -26.21
C PRO A 109 -1.23 5.04 -26.21
N MET A 110 -1.71 6.27 -26.34
CA MET A 110 -0.91 7.49 -26.39
C MET A 110 -0.67 8.13 -25.02
N ASP A 111 -1.26 7.59 -23.96
CA ASP A 111 -1.03 8.07 -22.59
C ASP A 111 0.34 7.63 -22.09
N PRO A 112 0.92 8.34 -21.10
CA PRO A 112 2.16 7.94 -20.43
C PRO A 112 2.11 6.50 -19.90
N LEU A 113 3.28 5.87 -19.81
CA LEU A 113 3.40 4.52 -19.24
C LEU A 113 2.94 4.48 -17.77
N CYS A 114 2.42 3.31 -17.38
CA CYS A 114 2.51 2.84 -15.99
C CYS A 114 4.01 2.60 -15.70
#